data_AF-A0A944S1X2-F1
#
_entry.id   AF-A0A944S1X2-F1
#
_cell.length_a   1.000
_cell.length_b   1.000
_cell.length_c   1.000
_cell.angle_alpha   90.00
_cell.angle_beta   90.00
_cell.angle_gamma   90.00
#
_symmetry.space_group_name_H-M   'P 1'
#
loop_
_entity.id
_entity.type
_entity.pdbx_description
1 polymer ?
#
loop_
_entity_poly.entity_id
_entity_poly.type
_entity_poly.pdbx_seq_one_letter_code
_entity_poly.pdbx_strand_id
1 'polypeptide(L)'
;MTGETSYLSSALRTELWMALGEQLRSGTPLCTNRDFLDVLCEIYEEITGEVAPELVRSEIHDMVTAVNEAHPETYLAKGVQNGIARAFGEGVRRLNWDVNRIQSAGAKTMRRFRQQDSVREFLADANLQPEQISVADCVQQVIQEVAPAGVDVPPPSQPSRPAFRPDLKPQAPATAETSAASVMDADTKALVESGEVDASEVKQRAEAQEKRRSQLEDREMKKAYSAERIDAYVDQGVVDADEAVKLKELAKVEERLKKGEITEEEAGEIRNSILDGKARDKLERQVRETVADSIRYLQAFESMQKINPQYHDAIGFLIQHKNLVVAGEGANVDLSPPVKGLMEDVDLLEDILNIMERKDQELRMISVRLHPYNGIMSRGIERIGNMTIEESFVEDLEHLDSDGMSDRLNSADQMERVRPAADMRCFISLIDHVTKRTRFRKELRLLRISKQLEEFYQGTTDMKEARHQAESFLDRRLRRLFPDMNAEEAAELKQRSTQMMDQIEQRIHDERKAGVEAKRAKVEDAQAAKPSSEGGDDEMELSEEEIKSGVQIGRVEMRVAGGTRRIPTKIMPDPDDAEKMCVASRDPDTGEVTPAKRRGAVRYIEKTRDGFWREGR
;
A
#
# COMPACT_ATOMS: atom_id res chain seq x y z
N MET A 1 -5.80 -0.58 50.06
CA MET A 1 -7.20 -0.31 49.65
C MET A 1 -7.23 1.02 48.90
N THR A 2 -7.48 0.90 47.60
CA THR A 2 -8.12 1.78 46.59
C THR A 2 -7.37 1.51 45.28
N GLY A 3 -7.81 0.48 44.56
CA GLY A 3 -7.41 0.33 43.16
C GLY A 3 -7.99 1.52 42.41
N GLU A 4 -7.16 2.24 41.65
CA GLU A 4 -7.62 3.34 40.82
C GLU A 4 -8.47 2.77 39.68
N THR A 5 -9.75 2.62 39.97
CA THR A 5 -10.81 2.49 38.98
C THR A 5 -10.87 3.82 38.24
N SER A 6 -10.20 3.89 37.08
CA SER A 6 -10.38 4.96 36.10
C SER A 6 -11.86 5.05 35.74
N TYR A 7 -12.55 6.09 36.21
CA TYR A 7 -13.94 6.42 35.91
C TYR A 7 -14.10 6.99 34.49
N LEU A 8 -13.04 7.52 33.88
CA LEU A 8 -13.04 7.93 32.48
C LEU A 8 -12.56 6.78 31.58
N SER A 9 -13.35 6.41 30.56
CA SER A 9 -12.91 5.49 29.52
C SER A 9 -11.84 6.15 28.62
N SER A 10 -10.94 5.35 28.03
CA SER A 10 -9.91 5.87 27.10
C SER A 10 -10.52 6.62 25.91
N ALA A 11 -11.69 6.19 25.42
CA ALA A 11 -12.41 6.85 24.35
C ALA A 11 -12.91 8.24 24.79
N LEU A 12 -13.50 8.33 25.98
CA LEU A 12 -13.97 9.60 26.53
C LEU A 12 -12.79 10.56 26.80
N ARG A 13 -11.67 10.08 27.34
CA ARG A 13 -10.46 10.89 27.51
C ARG A 13 -9.98 11.48 26.18
N THR A 14 -9.99 10.68 25.12
CA THR A 14 -9.55 11.12 23.79
C THR A 14 -10.48 12.19 23.24
N GLU A 15 -11.80 11.99 23.30
CA GLU A 15 -12.80 12.97 22.86
C GLU A 15 -12.71 14.29 23.64
N LEU A 16 -12.52 14.21 24.96
CA LEU A 16 -12.32 15.38 25.83
C LEU A 16 -11.11 16.22 25.39
N TRP A 17 -9.96 15.59 25.16
CA TRP A 17 -8.74 16.29 24.70
C TRP A 17 -8.84 16.79 23.26
N MET A 18 -9.52 16.05 22.36
CA MET A 18 -9.74 16.51 20.98
C MET A 18 -10.61 17.77 20.94
N ALA A 19 -11.72 17.77 21.66
CA ALA A 19 -12.63 18.91 21.75
C ALA A 19 -11.95 20.12 22.41
N LEU A 20 -11.18 19.90 23.49
CA LEU A 20 -10.37 20.93 24.12
C LEU A 20 -9.34 21.52 23.15
N GLY A 21 -8.66 20.66 22.37
CA GLY A 21 -7.73 21.09 21.33
C GLY A 21 -8.40 21.95 20.26
N GLU A 22 -9.65 21.68 19.89
CA GLU A 22 -10.43 22.51 18.97
C GLU A 22 -10.80 23.86 19.59
N GLN A 23 -11.23 23.89 20.85
CA GLN A 23 -11.48 25.14 21.56
C GLN A 23 -10.22 26.01 21.65
N LEU A 24 -9.06 25.42 21.97
CA LEU A 24 -7.77 26.12 21.97
C LEU A 24 -7.39 26.64 20.58
N ARG A 25 -7.69 25.92 19.50
CA ARG A 25 -7.50 26.40 18.13
C ARG A 25 -8.42 27.57 17.79
N SER A 26 -9.65 27.59 18.31
CA SER A 26 -10.59 28.70 18.16
C SER A 26 -10.26 29.95 18.99
N GLY A 27 -9.25 29.87 19.87
CA GLY A 27 -8.75 31.01 20.64
C GLY A 27 -9.22 31.05 22.10
N THR A 28 -9.76 29.97 22.65
CA THR A 28 -10.15 29.92 24.08
C THR A 28 -8.93 30.11 24.99
N PRO A 29 -8.92 31.08 25.92
CA PRO A 29 -7.81 31.32 26.84
C PRO A 29 -7.91 30.40 28.06
N LEU A 30 -6.89 29.58 28.29
CA LEU A 30 -6.79 28.67 29.45
C LEU A 30 -5.40 28.81 30.07
N CYS A 31 -5.32 29.37 31.27
CA CYS A 31 -4.04 29.78 31.87
C CYS A 31 -3.65 28.93 33.08
N THR A 32 -4.60 28.24 33.70
CA THR A 32 -4.40 27.46 34.92
C THR A 32 -5.05 26.08 34.80
N ASN A 33 -4.55 25.08 35.55
CA ASN A 33 -5.17 23.74 35.59
C ASN A 33 -6.66 23.79 35.95
N ARG A 34 -7.08 24.79 36.73
CA ARG A 34 -8.50 25.03 37.04
C ARG A 34 -9.30 25.42 35.80
N ASP A 35 -8.77 26.30 34.95
CA ASP A 35 -9.45 26.69 33.70
C ASP A 35 -9.62 25.47 32.79
N PHE A 36 -8.58 24.64 32.69
CA PHE A 36 -8.63 23.39 31.93
C PHE A 36 -9.66 22.41 32.49
N LEU A 37 -9.71 22.25 33.81
CA LEU A 37 -10.69 21.40 34.49
C LEU A 37 -12.12 21.87 34.21
N ASP A 38 -12.39 23.18 34.38
CA ASP A 38 -13.72 23.72 34.20
C ASP A 38 -14.20 23.53 32.75
N VAL A 39 -13.35 23.80 31.75
CA VAL A 39 -13.68 23.56 30.33
C VAL A 39 -13.86 22.08 30.01
N LEU A 40 -12.99 21.19 30.52
CA LEU A 40 -13.15 19.75 30.28
C LEU A 40 -14.41 19.19 30.97
N CYS A 41 -14.85 19.76 32.08
CA CYS A 41 -16.14 19.43 32.69
C CYS A 41 -17.32 19.91 31.83
N GLU A 42 -17.23 21.09 31.21
CA GLU A 42 -18.25 21.56 30.25
C GLU A 42 -18.30 20.65 29.01
N ILE A 43 -17.15 20.31 28.43
CA ILE A 43 -17.06 19.38 27.29
C ILE A 43 -17.61 17.99 27.69
N TYR A 44 -17.30 17.53 28.91
CA TYR A 44 -17.87 16.28 29.44
C TYR A 44 -19.39 16.33 29.47
N GLU A 45 -19.98 17.43 29.94
CA GLU A 45 -21.43 17.62 29.96
C GLU A 45 -22.02 17.70 28.55
N GLU A 46 -21.33 18.33 27.61
CA GLU A 46 -21.76 18.39 26.21
C GLU A 46 -21.73 17.01 25.52
N ILE A 47 -20.70 16.18 25.81
CA ILE A 47 -20.56 14.83 25.27
C ILE A 47 -21.56 13.87 25.91
N THR A 48 -21.65 13.86 27.24
CA THR A 48 -22.40 12.82 27.99
C THR A 48 -23.83 13.24 28.33
N GLY A 49 -24.13 14.54 28.33
CA GLY A 49 -25.40 15.14 28.77
C GLY A 49 -25.58 15.17 30.28
N GLU A 50 -24.53 14.90 31.06
CA GLU A 50 -24.57 14.88 32.51
C GLU A 50 -23.44 15.72 33.09
N VAL A 51 -23.70 16.40 34.21
CA VAL A 51 -22.67 17.12 34.95
C VAL A 51 -21.67 16.11 35.53
N ALA A 52 -20.38 16.36 35.34
CA ALA A 52 -19.31 15.48 35.83
C ALA A 52 -19.43 15.24 37.35
N PRO A 53 -19.60 13.99 37.81
CA PRO A 53 -19.55 13.64 39.24
C PRO A 53 -18.19 13.98 39.86
N GLU A 54 -18.13 14.20 41.18
CA GLU A 54 -16.89 14.63 41.86
C GLU A 54 -15.69 13.70 41.63
N LEU A 55 -15.95 12.39 41.53
CA LEU A 55 -14.92 11.39 41.23
C LEU A 55 -14.35 11.54 39.80
N VAL A 56 -15.22 11.81 38.83
CA VAL A 56 -14.83 12.08 37.44
C VAL A 56 -14.11 13.43 37.35
N ARG A 57 -14.59 14.43 38.08
CA ARG A 57 -13.94 15.75 38.18
C ARG A 57 -12.52 15.63 38.75
N SER A 58 -12.33 14.82 39.80
CA SER A 58 -11.01 14.53 40.36
C SER A 58 -10.09 13.87 39.34
N GLU A 59 -10.59 12.89 38.60
CA GLU A 59 -9.78 12.20 37.58
C GLU A 59 -9.44 13.11 36.39
N ILE A 60 -10.37 13.97 35.95
CA ILE A 60 -10.07 15.00 34.93
C ILE A 60 -8.98 15.95 35.46
N HIS A 61 -9.07 16.36 36.72
CA HIS A 61 -8.08 17.24 37.33
C HIS A 61 -6.68 16.60 37.36
N ASP A 62 -6.59 15.33 37.76
CA ASP A 62 -5.33 14.59 37.82
C ASP A 62 -4.74 14.39 36.41
N MET A 63 -5.60 14.09 35.44
CA MET A 63 -5.23 14.00 34.02
C MET A 63 -4.70 15.33 33.47
N VAL A 64 -5.37 16.45 33.77
CA VAL A 64 -4.92 17.80 33.37
C VAL A 64 -3.57 18.12 33.99
N THR A 65 -3.41 17.84 35.28
CA THR A 65 -2.17 18.11 36.02
C THR A 65 -1.02 17.31 35.42
N ALA A 66 -1.21 16.01 35.20
CA ALA A 66 -0.20 15.15 34.59
C ALA A 66 0.21 15.61 33.18
N VAL A 67 -0.75 15.98 32.33
CA VAL A 67 -0.46 16.44 30.96
C VAL A 67 0.25 17.79 30.95
N ASN A 68 -0.20 18.75 31.77
CA ASN A 68 0.39 20.08 31.82
C ASN A 68 1.77 20.10 32.47
N GLU A 69 2.05 19.19 33.42
CA GLU A 69 3.38 19.05 34.02
C GLU A 69 4.37 18.35 33.09
N ALA A 70 3.94 17.27 32.41
CA ALA A 70 4.81 16.49 31.53
C ALA A 70 5.04 17.16 30.16
N HIS A 71 4.01 17.81 29.62
CA HIS A 71 3.99 18.37 28.26
C HIS A 71 3.35 19.77 28.19
N PRO A 72 3.90 20.77 28.92
CA PRO A 72 3.35 22.12 28.96
C PRO A 72 3.28 22.79 27.57
N GLU A 73 4.11 22.38 26.62
CA GLU A 73 4.12 22.85 25.23
C GLU A 73 2.88 22.45 24.42
N THR A 74 2.13 21.43 24.83
CA THR A 74 1.05 20.85 24.01
C THR A 74 -0.23 21.69 24.09
N TYR A 75 -0.78 21.86 25.29
CA TYR A 75 -2.06 22.54 25.51
C TYR A 75 -1.91 23.82 26.33
N LEU A 76 -1.14 23.79 27.41
CA LEU A 76 -0.95 24.91 28.33
C LEU A 76 -0.32 26.12 27.62
N ALA A 77 0.74 25.92 26.84
CA ALA A 77 1.38 26.98 26.05
C ALA A 77 0.38 27.67 25.12
N LYS A 78 -0.49 26.91 24.44
CA LYS A 78 -1.50 27.45 23.53
C LYS A 78 -2.61 28.21 24.27
N GLY A 79 -3.08 27.69 25.40
CA GLY A 79 -4.08 28.36 26.24
C GLY A 79 -3.58 29.68 26.80
N VAL A 80 -2.33 29.72 27.29
CA VAL A 80 -1.67 30.95 27.76
C VAL A 80 -1.44 31.91 26.60
N GLN A 81 -1.03 31.42 25.43
CA GLN A 81 -0.87 32.23 24.22
C GLN A 81 -2.19 32.92 23.83
N ASN A 82 -3.31 32.21 23.87
CA ASN A 82 -4.64 32.77 23.60
C ASN A 82 -5.01 33.85 24.64
N GLY A 83 -4.69 33.64 25.92
CA GLY A 83 -4.87 34.64 26.98
C GLY A 83 -4.08 35.92 26.74
N ILE A 84 -2.80 35.78 26.36
CA ILE A 84 -1.91 36.89 26.00
C ILE A 84 -2.45 37.63 24.77
N ALA A 85 -2.88 36.91 23.74
CA ALA A 85 -3.46 37.50 22.53
C ALA A 85 -4.72 38.31 22.86
N ARG A 86 -5.61 37.77 23.70
CA ARG A 86 -6.83 38.47 24.15
C ARG A 86 -6.51 39.76 24.92
N ALA A 87 -5.59 39.70 25.88
CA ALA A 87 -5.16 40.88 26.65
C ALA A 87 -4.50 41.94 25.74
N PHE A 88 -3.71 41.50 24.75
CA PHE A 88 -3.13 42.39 23.75
C PHE A 88 -4.22 43.01 22.85
N GLY A 89 -5.21 42.23 22.41
CA GLY A 89 -6.36 42.71 21.64
C GLY A 89 -7.18 43.75 22.38
N GLU A 90 -7.38 43.60 23.69
CA GLU A 90 -8.01 44.64 24.54
C GLU A 90 -7.17 45.92 24.59
N GLY A 91 -5.85 45.80 24.71
CA GLY A 91 -4.93 46.93 24.63
C GLY A 91 -4.98 47.66 23.29
N VAL A 92 -5.00 46.90 22.18
CA VAL A 92 -5.14 47.40 20.81
C VAL A 92 -6.46 48.17 20.64
N ARG A 93 -7.58 47.61 21.12
CA ARG A 93 -8.90 48.25 21.11
C ARG A 93 -8.91 49.53 21.94
N ARG A 94 -8.36 49.52 23.15
CA ARG A 94 -8.28 50.71 24.03
C ARG A 94 -7.45 51.83 23.42
N LEU A 95 -6.40 51.49 22.66
CA LEU A 95 -5.51 52.45 22.02
C LEU A 95 -5.94 52.81 20.57
N ASN A 96 -7.05 52.25 20.08
CA ASN A 96 -7.55 52.43 18.71
C ASN A 96 -6.49 52.18 17.63
N TRP A 97 -5.72 51.09 17.76
CA TRP A 97 -4.74 50.72 16.74
C TRP A 97 -5.45 50.14 15.51
N ASP A 98 -5.06 50.60 14.33
CA ASP A 98 -5.47 50.01 13.06
C ASP A 98 -4.60 48.79 12.68
N VAL A 99 -5.03 48.02 11.69
CA VAL A 99 -4.32 46.81 11.23
C VAL A 99 -2.86 47.12 10.85
N ASN A 100 -2.61 48.27 10.22
CA ASN A 100 -1.25 48.71 9.84
C ASN A 100 -0.36 48.96 11.08
N ARG A 101 -0.92 49.54 12.14
CA ARG A 101 -0.20 49.76 13.40
C ARG A 101 0.07 48.45 14.13
N ILE A 102 -0.87 47.52 14.11
CA ILE A 102 -0.69 46.17 14.70
C ILE A 102 0.41 45.42 13.95
N GLN A 103 0.42 45.43 12.61
CA GLN A 103 1.46 44.78 11.81
C GLN A 103 2.85 45.39 12.02
N SER A 104 2.95 46.72 12.11
CA SER A 104 4.25 47.41 12.24
C SER A 104 4.81 47.44 13.67
N ALA A 105 3.96 47.51 14.70
CA ALA A 105 4.39 47.69 16.09
C ALA A 105 4.00 46.53 17.03
N GLY A 106 3.11 45.63 16.62
CA GLY A 106 2.57 44.55 17.46
C GLY A 106 3.64 43.58 17.94
N ALA A 107 4.45 43.04 17.04
CA ALA A 107 5.51 42.10 17.40
C ALA A 107 6.55 42.72 18.36
N LYS A 108 6.90 44.00 18.18
CA LYS A 108 7.82 44.71 19.08
C LYS A 108 7.20 44.93 20.46
N THR A 109 5.91 45.24 20.52
CA THR A 109 5.18 45.45 21.78
C THR A 109 5.03 44.14 22.54
N MET A 110 4.69 43.05 21.85
CA MET A 110 4.57 41.72 22.43
C MET A 110 5.92 41.18 22.93
N ARG A 111 7.02 41.41 22.19
CA ARG A 111 8.37 41.07 22.68
C ARG A 111 8.75 41.82 23.95
N ARG A 112 8.37 43.09 24.07
CA ARG A 112 8.58 43.88 25.31
C ARG A 112 7.72 43.36 26.46
N PHE A 113 6.46 43.03 26.19
CA PHE A 113 5.55 42.45 27.17
C PHE A 113 6.09 41.12 27.72
N ARG A 114 6.54 40.21 26.85
CA ARG A 114 7.18 38.94 27.22
C ARG A 114 8.48 39.12 28.04
N GLN A 115 9.15 40.27 27.90
CA GLN A 115 10.39 40.57 28.64
C GLN A 115 10.14 41.19 30.02
N GLN A 116 8.90 41.51 30.39
CA GLN A 116 8.57 42.03 31.72
C GLN A 116 8.77 40.95 32.78
N ASP A 117 9.39 41.31 33.91
CA ASP A 117 9.70 40.37 34.98
C ASP A 117 8.44 39.67 35.53
N SER A 118 7.33 40.40 35.67
CA SER A 118 6.05 39.84 36.11
C SER A 118 5.47 38.79 35.13
N VAL A 119 5.74 38.92 33.82
CA VAL A 119 5.27 37.96 32.81
C VAL A 119 6.18 36.73 32.81
N ARG A 120 7.48 36.92 33.04
CA ARG A 120 8.43 35.81 33.16
C ARG A 120 8.19 34.98 34.42
N GLU A 121 7.87 35.64 35.53
CA GLU A 121 7.48 34.98 36.79
C GLU A 121 6.19 34.18 36.59
N PHE A 122 5.16 34.77 35.99
CA PHE A 122 3.92 34.05 35.66
C PHE A 122 4.14 32.84 34.75
N LEU A 123 4.97 32.96 33.71
CA LEU A 123 5.26 31.84 32.81
C LEU A 123 6.06 30.74 33.53
N ALA A 124 7.00 31.13 34.40
CA ALA A 124 7.76 30.17 35.22
C ALA A 124 6.86 29.42 36.21
N ASP A 125 5.92 30.10 36.85
CA ASP A 125 4.91 29.49 37.74
C ASP A 125 4.00 28.51 36.98
N ALA A 126 3.75 28.76 35.69
CA ALA A 126 3.02 27.88 34.80
C ALA A 126 3.89 26.81 34.11
N ASN A 127 5.16 26.64 34.51
CA ASN A 127 6.11 25.71 33.90
C ASN A 127 6.34 25.92 32.39
N LEU A 128 6.27 27.18 31.93
CA LEU A 128 6.46 27.57 30.54
C LEU A 128 7.73 28.41 30.35
N GLN A 129 8.49 28.08 29.32
CA GLN A 129 9.57 28.93 28.84
C GLN A 129 9.00 30.03 27.93
N PRO A 130 9.48 31.28 28.02
CA PRO A 130 8.99 32.38 27.17
C PRO A 130 9.04 32.07 25.67
N GLU A 131 9.98 31.25 25.23
CA GLU A 131 10.19 30.82 23.83
C GLU A 131 9.03 29.96 23.30
N GLN A 132 8.29 29.27 24.17
CA GLN A 132 7.13 28.45 23.80
C GLN A 132 5.89 29.29 23.44
N ILE A 133 5.88 30.59 23.74
CA ILE A 133 4.80 31.50 23.36
C ILE A 133 5.14 32.18 22.02
N SER A 134 4.38 31.86 20.97
CA SER A 134 4.55 32.46 19.65
C SER A 134 4.02 33.89 19.61
N VAL A 135 4.95 34.85 19.56
CA VAL A 135 4.64 36.27 19.35
C VAL A 135 3.93 36.51 18.01
N ALA A 136 4.31 35.76 16.98
CA ALA A 136 3.73 35.91 15.64
C ALA A 136 2.25 35.52 15.65
N ASP A 137 1.93 34.38 16.26
CA ASP A 137 0.56 33.88 16.36
C ASP A 137 -0.32 34.80 17.18
N CYS A 138 0.16 35.31 18.34
CA CYS A 138 -0.61 36.26 19.15
C CYS A 138 -1.00 37.51 18.35
N VAL A 139 -0.05 38.05 17.58
CA VAL A 139 -0.29 39.24 16.75
C VAL A 139 -1.24 38.92 15.60
N GLN A 140 -1.07 37.76 14.96
CA GLN A 140 -1.92 37.33 13.85
C GLN A 140 -3.37 37.09 14.30
N GLN A 141 -3.59 36.50 15.47
CA GLN A 141 -4.91 36.30 16.07
C GLN A 141 -5.62 37.65 16.29
N VAL A 142 -4.93 38.65 16.84
CA VAL A 142 -5.51 39.99 17.03
C VAL A 142 -5.76 40.71 15.70
N ILE A 143 -4.93 40.50 14.68
CA ILE A 143 -5.19 41.03 13.33
C ILE A 143 -6.49 40.44 12.77
N GLN A 144 -6.71 39.13 12.94
CA GLN A 144 -7.94 38.46 12.50
C GLN A 144 -9.18 39.00 13.24
N GLU A 145 -9.07 39.33 14.52
CA GLU A 145 -10.16 39.94 15.30
C GLU A 145 -10.47 41.40 14.92
N VAL A 146 -9.46 42.17 14.51
CA VAL A 146 -9.57 43.62 14.23
C VAL A 146 -9.80 43.92 12.74
N ALA A 147 -9.53 42.97 11.85
CA ALA A 147 -9.72 43.15 10.41
C ALA A 147 -11.20 43.44 10.06
N PRO A 148 -11.49 44.45 9.23
CA PRO A 148 -12.86 44.73 8.78
C PRO A 148 -13.40 43.57 7.94
N ALA A 149 -14.69 43.28 8.07
CA ALA A 149 -15.43 42.13 7.48
C ALA A 149 -15.52 42.10 5.92
N GLY A 150 -14.52 42.63 5.21
CA GLY A 150 -14.46 42.70 3.75
C GLY A 150 -13.12 42.25 3.15
N VAL A 151 -12.27 41.57 3.91
CA VAL A 151 -11.14 40.80 3.38
C VAL A 151 -11.56 39.32 3.44
N ASP A 152 -11.34 38.55 2.36
CA ASP A 152 -11.57 37.09 2.27
C ASP A 152 -10.68 36.33 3.26
N VAL A 153 -10.92 36.53 4.55
CA VAL A 153 -10.39 35.75 5.65
C VAL A 153 -11.58 34.96 6.16
N PRO A 154 -11.54 33.62 6.13
CA PRO A 154 -12.62 32.81 6.69
C PRO A 154 -12.88 33.28 8.13
N PRO A 155 -14.16 33.46 8.53
CA PRO A 155 -14.47 33.82 9.90
C PRO A 155 -13.82 32.78 10.85
N PRO A 156 -13.34 33.18 12.04
CA PRO A 156 -12.84 32.23 13.01
C PRO A 156 -13.93 31.17 13.21
N SER A 157 -13.58 29.90 12.93
CA SER A 157 -14.47 28.77 13.07
C SER A 157 -15.03 28.81 14.48
N GLN A 158 -16.36 28.92 14.62
CA GLN A 158 -16.97 28.69 15.93
C GLN A 158 -16.53 27.30 16.39
N PRO A 159 -16.11 27.13 17.66
CA PRO A 159 -15.74 25.81 18.17
C PRO A 159 -16.91 24.87 17.90
N SER A 160 -16.66 23.82 17.11
CA SER A 160 -17.67 22.82 16.82
C SER A 160 -18.07 22.20 18.14
N ARG A 161 -19.36 22.25 18.51
CA ARG A 161 -19.81 21.55 19.70
C ARG A 161 -19.50 20.06 19.53
N PRO A 162 -18.91 19.41 20.55
CA PRO A 162 -18.67 17.98 20.49
C PRO A 162 -19.99 17.24 20.28
N ALA A 163 -19.93 16.16 19.50
CA ALA A 163 -21.13 15.37 19.21
C ALA A 163 -21.62 14.69 20.50
N PHE A 164 -22.92 14.80 20.78
CA PHE A 164 -23.55 14.12 21.92
C PHE A 164 -23.41 12.60 21.78
N ARG A 165 -22.71 11.97 22.73
CA ARG A 165 -22.38 10.53 22.79
C ARG A 165 -22.64 9.97 24.19
N PRO A 166 -23.91 9.68 24.53
CA PRO A 166 -24.30 9.17 25.85
C PRO A 166 -23.80 7.73 26.11
N ASP A 167 -23.33 7.03 25.07
CA ASP A 167 -22.65 5.74 25.15
C ASP A 167 -21.28 5.81 25.83
N LEU A 168 -20.67 6.99 25.92
CA LEU A 168 -19.39 7.21 26.60
C LEU A 168 -19.51 7.48 28.10
N LYS A 169 -20.72 7.44 28.66
CA LYS A 169 -20.97 7.67 30.09
C LYS A 169 -20.14 6.71 30.98
N PRO A 170 -19.51 7.21 32.06
CA PRO A 170 -18.90 6.38 33.09
C PRO A 170 -19.93 5.40 33.67
N GLN A 171 -19.72 4.10 33.47
CA GLN A 171 -20.42 3.09 34.27
C GLN A 171 -19.67 2.92 35.59
N ALA A 172 -20.43 2.91 36.70
CA ALA A 172 -19.88 2.62 38.02
C ALA A 172 -19.09 1.30 37.99
N PRO A 173 -17.99 1.16 38.76
CA PRO A 173 -17.13 0.00 38.68
C PRO A 173 -17.95 -1.25 38.96
N ALA A 174 -18.14 -2.06 37.92
CA ALA A 174 -18.72 -3.37 38.05
C ALA A 174 -17.83 -4.17 38.99
N THR A 175 -18.41 -4.58 40.11
CA THR A 175 -17.91 -5.71 40.88
C THR A 175 -17.55 -6.83 39.92
N ALA A 176 -16.34 -7.38 40.09
CA ALA A 176 -15.90 -8.60 39.44
C ALA A 176 -17.04 -9.60 39.38
N GLU A 177 -17.14 -10.29 38.24
CA GLU A 177 -18.26 -11.14 37.80
C GLU A 177 -19.25 -10.44 36.86
N THR A 178 -18.77 -10.07 35.68
CA THR A 178 -19.58 -10.32 34.48
C THR A 178 -18.64 -10.65 33.33
N SER A 179 -18.78 -11.88 32.84
CA SER A 179 -18.16 -12.39 31.63
C SER A 179 -18.16 -11.35 30.51
N ALA A 180 -16.98 -11.07 29.96
CA ALA A 180 -16.81 -10.40 28.68
C ALA A 180 -17.51 -11.20 27.58
N ALA A 181 -18.79 -10.92 27.38
CA ALA A 181 -19.58 -11.38 26.25
C ALA A 181 -19.93 -10.16 25.39
N SER A 182 -19.24 -10.07 24.25
CA SER A 182 -19.62 -9.33 23.04
C SER A 182 -20.20 -7.91 23.21
N VAL A 183 -19.34 -6.92 23.42
CA VAL A 183 -19.59 -5.60 22.83
C VAL A 183 -18.63 -5.48 21.64
N MET A 184 -19.14 -5.70 20.43
CA MET A 184 -18.39 -5.41 19.21
C MET A 184 -18.11 -3.90 19.20
N ASP A 185 -16.86 -3.50 18.98
CA ASP A 185 -16.52 -2.09 18.80
C ASP A 185 -17.30 -1.50 17.60
N ALA A 186 -17.58 -0.20 17.64
CA ALA A 186 -18.43 0.48 16.65
C ALA A 186 -17.94 0.27 15.21
N ASP A 187 -16.62 0.22 15.01
CA ASP A 187 -16.04 0.01 13.70
C ASP A 187 -16.20 -1.45 13.24
N THR A 188 -16.04 -2.44 14.13
CA THR A 188 -16.32 -3.85 13.82
C THR A 188 -17.79 -4.08 13.49
N LYS A 189 -18.69 -3.36 14.17
CA LYS A 189 -20.11 -3.38 13.85
C LYS A 189 -20.39 -2.82 12.45
N ALA A 190 -19.74 -1.72 12.07
CA ALA A 190 -19.86 -1.15 10.73
C ALA A 190 -19.39 -2.11 9.61
N LEU A 191 -18.34 -2.91 9.86
CA LEU A 191 -17.86 -3.93 8.91
C LEU A 191 -18.83 -5.09 8.72
N VAL A 192 -19.51 -5.49 9.79
CA VAL A 192 -20.56 -6.50 9.73
C VAL A 192 -21.78 -5.97 8.99
N GLU A 193 -22.15 -4.71 9.26
CA GLU A 193 -23.25 -4.03 8.56
C GLU A 193 -22.95 -3.79 7.07
N SER A 194 -21.69 -3.54 6.70
CA SER A 194 -21.27 -3.42 5.30
C SER A 194 -21.12 -4.76 4.59
N GLY A 195 -21.17 -5.88 5.32
CA GLY A 195 -20.98 -7.23 4.79
C GLY A 195 -19.53 -7.58 4.44
N GLU A 196 -18.55 -6.78 4.89
CA GLU A 196 -17.12 -7.08 4.67
C GLU A 196 -16.64 -8.26 5.52
N VAL A 197 -17.29 -8.51 6.67
CA VAL A 197 -16.99 -9.65 7.56
C VAL A 197 -18.29 -10.21 8.14
N ASP A 198 -18.33 -11.52 8.35
CA ASP A 198 -19.47 -12.17 8.99
C ASP A 198 -19.46 -12.01 10.53
N ALA A 199 -20.64 -11.73 11.11
CA ALA A 199 -20.79 -11.51 12.54
C ALA A 199 -20.38 -12.74 13.39
N SER A 200 -20.66 -13.95 12.89
CA SER A 200 -20.29 -15.18 13.57
C SER A 200 -18.79 -15.42 13.50
N GLU A 201 -18.14 -15.07 12.39
CA GLU A 201 -16.69 -15.12 12.22
C GLU A 201 -15.98 -14.18 13.19
N VAL A 202 -16.45 -12.93 13.33
CA VAL A 202 -15.93 -11.97 14.32
C VAL A 202 -16.01 -12.54 15.74
N LYS A 203 -17.17 -13.10 16.11
CA LYS A 203 -17.38 -13.63 17.47
C LYS A 203 -16.51 -14.85 17.74
N GLN A 204 -16.47 -15.82 16.83
CA GLN A 204 -15.62 -17.00 16.96
C GLN A 204 -14.15 -16.62 17.07
N ARG A 205 -13.72 -15.63 16.30
CA ARG A 205 -12.34 -15.14 16.33
C ARG A 205 -12.01 -14.46 17.65
N ALA A 206 -12.88 -13.61 18.18
CA ALA A 206 -12.69 -12.98 19.48
C ALA A 206 -12.59 -14.03 20.60
N GLU A 207 -13.47 -15.04 20.60
CA GLU A 207 -13.43 -16.13 21.59
C GLU A 207 -12.17 -16.98 21.48
N ALA A 208 -11.75 -17.33 20.26
CA ALA A 208 -10.53 -18.10 20.03
C ALA A 208 -9.29 -17.34 20.48
N GLN A 209 -9.26 -16.03 20.24
CA GLN A 209 -8.14 -15.18 20.59
C GLN A 209 -8.08 -14.89 22.10
N GLU A 210 -9.21 -14.73 22.79
CA GLU A 210 -9.21 -14.57 24.24
C GLU A 210 -8.69 -15.86 24.93
N LYS A 211 -9.15 -17.04 24.47
CA LYS A 211 -8.62 -18.32 24.97
C LYS A 211 -7.11 -18.43 24.76
N ARG A 212 -6.61 -17.99 23.59
CA ARG A 212 -5.18 -18.02 23.29
C ARG A 212 -4.42 -16.99 24.13
N ARG A 213 -5.00 -15.81 24.36
CA ARG A 213 -4.43 -14.75 25.20
C ARG A 213 -4.17 -15.25 26.61
N SER A 214 -5.13 -15.93 27.25
CA SER A 214 -4.94 -16.48 28.60
C SER A 214 -3.81 -17.51 28.65
N GLN A 215 -3.68 -18.37 27.63
CA GLN A 215 -2.58 -19.33 27.54
C GLN A 215 -1.21 -18.64 27.41
N LEU A 216 -1.15 -17.58 26.60
CA LEU A 216 0.07 -16.79 26.43
C LEU A 216 0.38 -16.01 27.71
N GLU A 217 -0.60 -15.46 28.40
CA GLU A 217 -0.43 -14.76 29.68
C GLU A 217 0.21 -15.68 30.72
N ASP A 218 -0.32 -16.89 30.90
CA ASP A 218 0.26 -17.88 31.80
C ASP A 218 1.69 -18.27 31.42
N ARG A 219 2.01 -18.33 30.11
CA ARG A 219 3.34 -18.69 29.61
C ARG A 219 4.33 -17.54 29.80
N GLU A 220 3.95 -16.35 29.38
CA GLU A 220 4.82 -15.16 29.41
C GLU A 220 5.04 -14.66 30.83
N MET A 221 4.04 -14.74 31.72
CA MET A 221 4.23 -14.43 33.14
C MET A 221 5.19 -15.39 33.83
N LYS A 222 5.25 -16.67 33.42
CA LYS A 222 6.25 -17.61 33.95
C LYS A 222 7.67 -17.23 33.50
N LYS A 223 7.83 -16.79 32.26
CA LYS A 223 9.12 -16.33 31.74
C LYS A 223 9.53 -14.96 32.29
N ALA A 224 8.58 -14.08 32.61
CA ALA A 224 8.81 -12.71 33.07
C ALA A 224 9.69 -12.61 34.32
N TYR A 225 9.68 -13.62 35.18
CA TYR A 225 10.50 -13.69 36.39
C TYR A 225 11.83 -14.45 36.19
N SER A 226 12.20 -14.78 34.96
CA SER A 226 13.53 -15.33 34.68
C SER A 226 14.61 -14.26 34.87
N ALA A 227 15.82 -14.69 35.26
CA ALA A 227 16.92 -13.76 35.48
C ALA A 227 17.23 -12.93 34.23
N GLU A 228 17.21 -13.56 33.05
CA GLU A 228 17.47 -12.94 31.75
C GLU A 228 16.43 -11.86 31.40
N ARG A 229 15.13 -12.11 31.65
CA ARG A 229 14.08 -11.11 31.39
C ARG A 229 14.10 -9.96 32.38
N ILE A 230 14.42 -10.23 33.63
CA ILE A 230 14.57 -9.17 34.62
C ILE A 230 15.74 -8.25 34.25
N ASP A 231 16.86 -8.81 33.77
CA ASP A 231 17.99 -8.01 33.27
C ASP A 231 17.57 -7.18 32.05
N ALA A 232 16.84 -7.79 31.12
CA ALA A 232 16.28 -7.04 29.99
C ALA A 232 15.41 -5.88 30.48
N TYR A 233 14.48 -6.07 31.44
CA TYR A 233 13.61 -5.02 31.99
C TYR A 233 14.37 -3.82 32.55
N VAL A 234 15.56 -4.03 33.13
CA VAL A 234 16.45 -2.94 33.56
C VAL A 234 16.93 -2.14 32.36
N ASP A 235 17.42 -2.81 31.32
CA ASP A 235 17.88 -2.17 30.08
C ASP A 235 16.74 -1.44 29.34
N GLN A 236 15.49 -1.87 29.54
CA GLN A 236 14.30 -1.18 28.99
C GLN A 236 13.86 0.03 29.83
N GLY A 237 14.37 0.17 31.06
CA GLY A 237 13.89 1.16 32.03
C GLY A 237 12.50 0.86 32.60
N VAL A 238 12.02 -0.39 32.50
CA VAL A 238 10.74 -0.83 33.08
C VAL A 238 10.86 -0.92 34.60
N VAL A 239 12.02 -1.38 35.08
CA VAL A 239 12.40 -1.44 36.50
C VAL A 239 13.80 -0.88 36.68
N ASP A 240 14.10 -0.34 37.86
CA ASP A 240 15.47 0.06 38.19
C ASP A 240 16.34 -1.14 38.66
N ALA A 241 17.65 -0.91 38.84
CA ALA A 241 18.58 -1.95 39.23
C ALA A 241 18.30 -2.53 40.63
N ASP A 242 17.78 -1.73 41.56
CA ASP A 242 17.46 -2.16 42.93
C ASP A 242 16.15 -2.97 42.94
N GLU A 243 15.17 -2.54 42.15
CA GLU A 243 13.91 -3.22 41.87
C GLU A 243 14.14 -4.58 41.20
N ALA A 244 15.10 -4.66 40.27
CA ALA A 244 15.49 -5.91 39.62
C ALA A 244 16.10 -6.93 40.57
N VAL A 245 16.95 -6.51 41.52
CA VAL A 245 17.48 -7.40 42.57
C VAL A 245 16.33 -7.98 43.39
N LYS A 246 15.40 -7.14 43.80
CA LYS A 246 14.23 -7.56 44.58
C LYS A 246 13.31 -8.48 43.79
N LEU A 247 13.12 -8.23 42.49
CA LEU A 247 12.40 -9.12 41.57
C LEU A 247 13.02 -10.51 41.50
N LYS A 248 14.36 -10.60 41.40
CA LYS A 248 15.07 -11.88 41.41
C LYS A 248 14.92 -12.60 42.75
N GLU A 249 14.86 -11.87 43.86
CA GLU A 249 14.59 -12.46 45.18
C GLU A 249 13.15 -12.96 45.30
N LEU A 250 12.16 -12.19 44.85
CA LEU A 250 10.76 -12.63 44.79
C LEU A 250 10.60 -13.88 43.91
N ALA A 251 11.25 -13.93 42.75
CA ALA A 251 11.24 -15.10 41.87
C ALA A 251 11.78 -16.37 42.57
N LYS A 252 12.86 -16.24 43.36
CA LYS A 252 13.39 -17.34 44.17
C LYS A 252 12.40 -17.80 45.24
N VAL A 253 11.65 -16.89 45.84
CA VAL A 253 10.59 -17.25 46.82
C VAL A 253 9.50 -18.07 46.14
N GLU A 254 9.03 -17.67 44.96
CA GLU A 254 8.03 -18.42 44.19
C GLU A 254 8.54 -19.80 43.77
N GLU A 255 9.82 -19.92 43.36
CA GLU A 255 10.41 -21.23 43.07
C GLU A 255 10.43 -22.16 44.29
N ARG A 256 10.79 -21.63 45.47
CA ARG A 256 10.84 -22.41 46.72
C ARG A 256 9.44 -22.86 47.15
N LEU A 257 8.46 -21.97 47.03
CA LEU A 257 7.05 -22.29 47.27
C LEU A 257 6.56 -23.41 46.33
N LYS A 258 6.87 -23.30 45.03
CA LYS A 258 6.49 -24.30 44.02
C LYS A 258 7.17 -25.66 44.24
N LYS A 259 8.41 -25.67 44.75
CA LYS A 259 9.13 -26.89 45.16
C LYS A 259 8.60 -27.48 46.49
N GLY A 260 7.72 -26.76 47.18
CA GLY A 260 7.20 -27.16 48.49
C GLY A 260 8.21 -27.02 49.63
N GLU A 261 9.27 -26.22 49.43
CA GLU A 261 10.32 -25.98 50.44
C GLU A 261 9.88 -24.99 51.54
N ILE A 262 8.88 -24.18 51.25
CA ILE A 262 8.27 -23.20 52.15
C ILE A 262 6.75 -23.25 51.99
N THR A 263 6.03 -22.92 53.06
CA THR A 263 4.56 -22.80 53.06
C THR A 263 4.09 -21.46 52.50
N GLU A 264 2.81 -21.33 52.15
CA GLU A 264 2.24 -20.06 51.66
C GLU A 264 2.35 -18.94 52.71
N GLU A 265 2.19 -19.27 53.99
CA GLU A 265 2.35 -18.33 55.10
C GLU A 265 3.80 -17.81 55.19
N GLU A 266 4.78 -18.71 55.15
CA GLU A 266 6.20 -18.36 55.14
C GLU A 266 6.60 -17.58 53.88
N ALA A 267 6.07 -17.94 52.71
CA ALA A 267 6.28 -17.18 51.47
C ALA A 267 5.71 -15.76 51.59
N GLY A 268 4.54 -15.60 52.20
CA GLY A 268 3.93 -14.30 52.49
C GLY A 268 4.80 -13.42 53.39
N GLU A 269 5.36 -13.98 54.46
CA GLU A 269 6.28 -13.27 55.36
C GLU A 269 7.57 -12.84 54.64
N ILE A 270 8.17 -13.72 53.83
CA ILE A 270 9.39 -13.42 53.09
C ILE A 270 9.12 -12.35 52.01
N ARG A 271 8.00 -12.44 51.28
CA ARG A 271 7.61 -11.42 50.29
C ARG A 271 7.51 -10.03 50.94
N ASN A 272 6.85 -9.94 52.10
CA ASN A 272 6.66 -8.69 52.84
C ASN A 272 7.97 -8.13 53.43
N SER A 273 8.97 -8.98 53.66
CA SER A 273 10.31 -8.59 54.11
C SER A 273 11.15 -8.02 52.96
N ILE A 274 11.00 -8.56 51.74
CA ILE A 274 11.72 -8.11 50.54
C ILE A 274 11.17 -6.78 50.02
N LEU A 275 9.83 -6.67 49.95
CA LEU A 275 9.13 -5.47 49.51
C LEU A 275 7.85 -5.28 50.32
N ASP A 276 7.53 -4.03 50.63
CA ASP A 276 6.20 -3.72 51.13
C ASP A 276 5.13 -4.03 50.06
N GLY A 277 3.92 -4.34 50.51
CA GLY A 277 2.83 -4.75 49.60
C GLY A 277 2.50 -3.71 48.53
N LYS A 278 2.59 -2.40 48.81
CA LYS A 278 2.26 -1.36 47.83
C LYS A 278 3.30 -1.28 46.72
N ALA A 279 4.57 -1.33 47.09
CA ALA A 279 5.68 -1.29 46.16
C ALA A 279 5.76 -2.60 45.35
N ARG A 280 5.43 -3.75 45.95
CA ARG A 280 5.29 -5.02 45.22
C ARG A 280 4.17 -4.97 44.18
N ASP A 281 2.99 -4.48 44.56
CA ASP A 281 1.85 -4.38 43.65
C ASP A 281 2.13 -3.41 42.49
N LYS A 282 2.88 -2.33 42.73
CA LYS A 282 3.35 -1.40 41.68
C LYS A 282 4.28 -2.11 40.70
N LEU A 283 5.27 -2.82 41.22
CA LEU A 283 6.29 -3.48 40.42
C LEU A 283 5.72 -4.66 39.64
N GLU A 284 4.81 -5.43 40.23
CA GLU A 284 4.05 -6.47 39.53
C GLU A 284 3.21 -5.89 38.39
N ARG A 285 2.60 -4.72 38.60
CA ARG A 285 1.84 -4.02 37.54
C ARG A 285 2.73 -3.65 36.35
N GLN A 286 3.91 -3.08 36.59
CA GLN A 286 4.86 -2.71 35.52
C GLN A 286 5.30 -3.92 34.69
N VAL A 287 5.59 -5.05 35.35
CA VAL A 287 5.93 -6.30 34.66
C VAL A 287 4.73 -6.83 33.88
N ARG A 288 3.52 -6.84 34.47
CA ARG A 288 2.29 -7.28 33.79
C ARG A 288 1.95 -6.45 32.57
N GLU A 289 2.14 -5.13 32.63
CA GLU A 289 1.93 -4.22 31.48
C GLU A 289 2.89 -4.55 30.32
N THR A 290 4.18 -4.74 30.64
CA THR A 290 5.21 -5.11 29.66
C THR A 290 4.92 -6.49 29.02
N VAL A 291 4.49 -7.45 29.83
CA VAL A 291 4.06 -8.77 29.36
C VAL A 291 2.81 -8.66 28.49
N ALA A 292 1.82 -7.85 28.88
CA ALA A 292 0.59 -7.65 28.11
C ALA A 292 0.89 -7.07 26.71
N ASP A 293 1.82 -6.13 26.60
CA ASP A 293 2.25 -5.60 25.31
C ASP A 293 2.94 -6.67 24.46
N SER A 294 3.83 -7.48 25.04
CA SER A 294 4.46 -8.61 24.34
C SER A 294 3.41 -9.61 23.83
N ILE A 295 2.40 -9.93 24.63
CA ILE A 295 1.32 -10.87 24.26
C ILE A 295 0.55 -10.36 23.04
N ARG A 296 0.28 -9.05 22.93
CA ARG A 296 -0.43 -8.48 21.76
C ARG A 296 0.33 -8.76 20.46
N TYR A 297 1.64 -8.56 20.45
CA TYR A 297 2.48 -8.85 19.29
C TYR A 297 2.61 -10.36 19.03
N LEU A 298 2.72 -11.18 20.06
CA LEU A 298 2.74 -12.65 19.90
C LEU A 298 1.45 -13.18 19.28
N GLN A 299 0.29 -12.70 19.72
CA GLN A 299 -1.00 -13.08 19.12
C GLN A 299 -1.08 -12.66 17.65
N ALA A 300 -0.61 -11.45 17.33
CA ALA A 300 -0.54 -10.95 15.97
C ALA A 300 0.38 -11.82 15.10
N PHE A 301 1.58 -12.12 15.59
CA PHE A 301 2.52 -12.98 14.90
C PHE A 301 1.95 -14.38 14.62
N GLU A 302 1.44 -15.07 15.66
CA GLU A 302 0.82 -16.39 15.52
C GLU A 302 -0.38 -16.39 14.55
N SER A 303 -1.05 -15.24 14.38
CA SER A 303 -2.13 -15.08 13.41
C SER A 303 -1.60 -14.82 12.00
N MET A 304 -0.52 -14.03 11.85
CA MET A 304 0.15 -13.80 10.56
C MET A 304 0.76 -15.09 10.00
N GLN A 305 1.25 -16.01 10.86
CA GLN A 305 1.75 -17.32 10.42
C GLN A 305 0.67 -18.22 9.79
N LYS A 306 -0.61 -17.87 9.92
CA LYS A 306 -1.72 -18.61 9.29
C LYS A 306 -2.03 -18.11 7.89
N ILE A 307 -1.35 -17.07 7.41
CA ILE A 307 -1.43 -16.65 6.01
C ILE A 307 -1.01 -17.84 5.14
N ASN A 308 -1.74 -18.11 4.06
CA ASN A 308 -1.41 -19.21 3.19
C ASN A 308 0.01 -19.01 2.58
N PRO A 309 0.91 -20.02 2.69
CA PRO A 309 2.27 -19.94 2.17
C PRO A 309 2.38 -19.57 0.68
N GLN A 310 1.35 -19.82 -0.12
CA GLN A 310 1.32 -19.40 -1.53
C GLN A 310 1.54 -17.89 -1.70
N TYR A 311 1.21 -17.07 -0.70
CA TYR A 311 1.38 -15.62 -0.77
C TYR A 311 2.76 -15.14 -0.29
N HIS A 312 3.65 -16.01 0.16
CA HIS A 312 4.96 -15.61 0.71
C HIS A 312 5.82 -14.88 -0.31
N ASP A 313 5.87 -15.35 -1.56
CA ASP A 313 6.61 -14.69 -2.64
C ASP A 313 6.02 -13.31 -2.97
N ALA A 314 4.68 -13.21 -3.02
CA ALA A 314 3.98 -11.94 -3.18
C ALA A 314 4.25 -10.96 -2.03
N ILE A 315 4.30 -11.45 -0.79
CA ILE A 315 4.65 -10.64 0.38
C ILE A 315 6.12 -10.19 0.32
N GLY A 316 7.04 -11.09 -0.05
CA GLY A 316 8.44 -10.79 -0.27
C GLY A 316 8.63 -9.67 -1.30
N PHE A 317 7.93 -9.77 -2.44
CA PHE A 317 7.92 -8.72 -3.47
C PHE A 317 7.44 -7.36 -2.94
N LEU A 318 6.36 -7.35 -2.15
CA LEU A 318 5.86 -6.11 -1.53
C LEU A 318 6.86 -5.51 -0.55
N ILE A 319 7.58 -6.34 0.20
CA ILE A 319 8.65 -5.91 1.12
C ILE A 319 9.83 -5.34 0.34
N GLN A 320 10.27 -6.00 -0.72
CA GLN A 320 11.35 -5.53 -1.59
C GLN A 320 11.04 -4.14 -2.16
N HIS A 321 9.79 -3.89 -2.52
CA HIS A 321 9.32 -2.61 -3.06
C HIS A 321 8.61 -1.71 -2.03
N LYS A 322 8.78 -1.96 -0.73
CA LYS A 322 8.03 -1.32 0.37
C LYS A 322 7.89 0.19 0.27
N ASN A 323 8.99 0.89 -0.03
CA ASN A 323 9.02 2.36 -0.11
C ASN A 323 8.20 2.92 -1.28
N LEU A 324 8.09 2.16 -2.38
CA LEU A 324 7.30 2.54 -3.55
C LEU A 324 5.82 2.24 -3.30
N VAL A 325 5.53 1.11 -2.66
CA VAL A 325 4.15 0.68 -2.31
C VAL A 325 3.47 1.67 -1.36
N VAL A 326 4.20 2.17 -0.35
CA VAL A 326 3.64 3.09 0.66
C VAL A 326 3.73 4.58 0.27
N ALA A 327 4.22 4.89 -0.94
CA ALA A 327 4.39 6.27 -1.39
C ALA A 327 3.03 7.01 -1.44
N GLY A 328 2.97 8.19 -0.83
CA GLY A 328 1.78 9.04 -0.82
C GLY A 328 1.47 9.69 -2.17
N GLU A 329 0.24 10.14 -2.38
CA GLU A 329 -0.24 10.74 -3.64
C GLU A 329 0.54 11.98 -4.10
N GLY A 330 1.13 12.75 -3.17
CA GLY A 330 1.98 13.91 -3.47
C GLY A 330 3.45 13.60 -3.73
N ALA A 331 3.87 12.34 -3.57
CA ALA A 331 5.25 11.93 -3.78
C ALA A 331 5.45 11.60 -5.27
N ASN A 332 6.38 12.30 -5.93
CA ASN A 332 6.73 12.05 -7.33
C ASN A 332 7.63 10.81 -7.44
N VAL A 333 7.06 9.66 -7.07
CA VAL A 333 7.71 8.36 -7.04
C VAL A 333 7.35 7.60 -8.31
N ASP A 334 8.35 6.98 -8.93
CA ASP A 334 8.17 6.12 -10.09
C ASP A 334 7.76 4.70 -9.66
N LEU A 335 6.57 4.29 -10.07
CA LEU A 335 6.03 2.93 -9.83
C LEU A 335 6.39 1.96 -10.96
N SER A 336 7.11 2.40 -12.00
CA SER A 336 7.52 1.55 -13.11
C SER A 336 8.28 0.29 -12.68
N PRO A 337 9.19 0.32 -11.68
CA PRO A 337 9.90 -0.89 -11.26
C PRO A 337 8.98 -2.01 -10.75
N PRO A 338 8.11 -1.81 -9.73
CA PRO A 338 7.22 -2.89 -9.28
C PRO A 338 6.17 -3.25 -10.33
N VAL A 339 5.68 -2.28 -11.12
CA VAL A 339 4.73 -2.57 -12.21
C VAL A 339 5.35 -3.49 -13.25
N LYS A 340 6.60 -3.24 -13.66
CA LYS A 340 7.31 -4.07 -14.64
C LYS A 340 7.56 -5.47 -14.09
N GLY A 341 7.99 -5.61 -12.84
CA GLY A 341 8.18 -6.92 -12.20
C GLY A 341 6.91 -7.77 -12.24
N LEU A 342 5.76 -7.17 -11.96
CA LEU A 342 4.46 -7.85 -12.01
C LEU A 342 3.94 -8.13 -13.44
N MET A 343 4.43 -7.42 -14.45
CA MET A 343 4.11 -7.75 -15.84
C MET A 343 4.92 -8.96 -16.34
N GLU A 344 6.12 -9.16 -15.80
CA GLU A 344 7.00 -10.27 -16.18
C GLU A 344 6.61 -11.58 -15.49
N ASP A 345 6.04 -11.50 -14.28
CA ASP A 345 5.60 -12.65 -13.49
C ASP A 345 4.07 -12.66 -13.30
N VAL A 346 3.40 -13.52 -14.07
CA VAL A 346 1.93 -13.63 -14.10
C VAL A 346 1.37 -14.26 -12.83
N ASP A 347 2.08 -15.23 -12.26
CA ASP A 347 1.64 -15.95 -11.06
C ASP A 347 1.75 -15.01 -9.85
N LEU A 348 2.86 -14.29 -9.74
CA LEU A 348 3.07 -13.26 -8.71
C LEU A 348 2.01 -12.14 -8.78
N LEU A 349 1.69 -11.67 -9.99
CA LEU A 349 0.62 -10.68 -10.18
C LEU A 349 -0.73 -11.24 -9.72
N GLU A 350 -1.05 -12.50 -10.05
CA GLU A 350 -2.29 -13.13 -9.61
C GLU A 350 -2.37 -13.21 -8.08
N ASP A 351 -1.27 -13.57 -7.42
CA ASP A 351 -1.21 -13.62 -5.97
C ASP A 351 -1.37 -12.24 -5.33
N ILE A 352 -0.71 -11.20 -5.84
CA ILE A 352 -0.93 -9.83 -5.34
C ILE A 352 -2.36 -9.35 -5.59
N LEU A 353 -2.98 -9.72 -6.73
CA LEU A 353 -4.39 -9.42 -6.98
C LEU A 353 -5.30 -10.18 -6.01
N ASN A 354 -4.97 -11.42 -5.65
CA ASN A 354 -5.69 -12.20 -4.64
C ASN A 354 -5.58 -11.57 -3.24
N ILE A 355 -4.41 -11.01 -2.89
CA ILE A 355 -4.20 -10.20 -1.67
C ILE A 355 -5.08 -8.95 -1.73
N MET A 356 -5.05 -8.20 -2.84
CA MET A 356 -5.86 -7.00 -3.06
C MET A 356 -7.36 -7.28 -2.93
N GLU A 357 -7.82 -8.44 -3.41
CA GLU A 357 -9.20 -8.92 -3.30
C GLU A 357 -9.55 -9.55 -1.95
N ARG A 358 -8.58 -9.65 -1.03
CA ARG A 358 -8.76 -10.22 0.31
C ARG A 358 -9.28 -11.67 0.28
N LYS A 359 -8.78 -12.47 -0.67
CA LYS A 359 -9.18 -13.90 -0.82
C LYS A 359 -8.70 -14.77 0.34
N ASP A 360 -7.52 -14.46 0.87
CA ASP A 360 -7.01 -15.10 2.08
C ASP A 360 -7.73 -14.57 3.33
N GLN A 361 -8.07 -15.48 4.24
CA GLN A 361 -8.80 -15.14 5.46
C GLN A 361 -7.99 -14.22 6.37
N GLU A 362 -6.70 -14.49 6.59
CA GLU A 362 -5.87 -13.71 7.50
C GLU A 362 -5.53 -12.34 6.92
N LEU A 363 -5.20 -12.26 5.64
CA LEU A 363 -4.99 -10.97 4.97
C LEU A 363 -6.26 -10.11 4.96
N ARG A 364 -7.45 -10.74 4.83
CA ARG A 364 -8.72 -10.04 5.03
C ARG A 364 -8.79 -9.47 6.45
N MET A 365 -8.53 -10.27 7.48
CA MET A 365 -8.57 -9.85 8.89
C MET A 365 -7.59 -8.71 9.20
N ILE A 366 -6.40 -8.75 8.61
CA ILE A 366 -5.41 -7.68 8.68
C ILE A 366 -5.96 -6.39 8.06
N SER A 367 -6.48 -6.47 6.83
CA SER A 367 -6.96 -5.29 6.09
C SER A 367 -8.09 -4.54 6.81
N VAL A 368 -8.96 -5.28 7.51
CA VAL A 368 -10.09 -4.72 8.27
C VAL A 368 -9.76 -4.46 9.75
N ARG A 369 -8.52 -4.78 10.18
CA ARG A 369 -8.05 -4.63 11.57
C ARG A 369 -8.97 -5.30 12.58
N LEU A 370 -9.26 -6.58 12.35
CA LEU A 370 -9.89 -7.41 13.36
C LEU A 370 -8.85 -8.00 14.31
N HIS A 371 -9.31 -8.51 15.45
CA HIS A 371 -8.44 -9.10 16.46
C HIS A 371 -7.53 -10.18 15.83
N PRO A 372 -6.23 -10.19 16.15
CA PRO A 372 -5.48 -9.38 17.13
C PRO A 372 -4.89 -8.06 16.60
N TYR A 373 -5.08 -7.75 15.32
CA TYR A 373 -4.35 -6.65 14.66
C TYR A 373 -4.74 -5.26 15.17
N ASN A 374 -5.97 -5.11 15.68
CA ASN A 374 -6.43 -3.87 16.32
C ASN A 374 -5.64 -3.49 17.59
N GLY A 375 -5.01 -4.46 18.27
CA GLY A 375 -4.23 -4.22 19.48
C GLY A 375 -2.82 -3.68 19.22
N ILE A 376 -2.30 -3.80 17.99
CA ILE A 376 -0.95 -3.36 17.62
C ILE A 376 -0.93 -2.17 16.65
N MET A 377 -2.04 -1.93 15.94
CA MET A 377 -2.21 -0.85 14.98
C MET A 377 -3.68 -0.42 14.88
N SER A 378 -3.93 0.88 14.81
CA SER A 378 -5.30 1.40 14.75
C SER A 378 -5.89 1.30 13.33
N ARG A 379 -7.19 1.61 13.20
CA ARG A 379 -7.89 1.56 11.91
C ARG A 379 -7.59 2.80 11.07
N GLY A 380 -7.04 2.58 9.88
CA GLY A 380 -6.75 3.64 8.91
C GLY A 380 -5.51 3.30 8.11
N ILE A 381 -5.25 4.05 7.03
CA ILE A 381 -3.95 3.97 6.35
C ILE A 381 -2.97 4.76 7.21
N GLU A 382 -2.27 4.10 8.12
CA GLU A 382 -1.19 4.75 8.86
C GLU A 382 0.08 4.74 7.99
N ARG A 383 0.60 5.93 7.71
CA ARG A 383 1.88 6.09 7.05
C ARG A 383 2.99 5.87 8.07
N ILE A 384 3.72 4.78 7.92
CA ILE A 384 4.93 4.55 8.68
C ILE A 384 6.05 5.32 7.97
N GLY A 385 6.60 6.33 8.66
CA GLY A 385 7.59 7.24 8.07
C GLY A 385 8.88 6.55 7.62
N ASN A 386 9.23 5.42 8.23
CA ASN A 386 10.38 4.61 7.85
C ASN A 386 10.01 3.12 7.81
N MET A 387 9.96 2.53 6.63
CA MET A 387 9.64 1.11 6.44
C MET A 387 10.88 0.26 6.70
N THR A 388 10.98 -0.32 7.89
CA THR A 388 12.14 -1.12 8.31
C THR A 388 12.07 -2.59 7.92
N ILE A 389 10.88 -3.10 7.58
CA ILE A 389 10.67 -4.52 7.26
C ILE A 389 11.59 -5.06 6.16
N GLU A 390 12.17 -6.24 6.38
CA GLU A 390 13.05 -6.93 5.44
C GLU A 390 12.49 -8.30 5.06
N GLU A 391 13.00 -8.90 3.97
CA GLU A 391 12.54 -10.19 3.45
C GLU A 391 12.70 -11.32 4.48
N SER A 392 13.63 -11.20 5.42
CA SER A 392 13.80 -12.13 6.55
C SER A 392 12.54 -12.27 7.41
N PHE A 393 11.63 -11.29 7.38
CA PHE A 393 10.35 -11.39 8.07
C PHE A 393 9.47 -12.51 7.48
N VAL A 394 9.56 -12.78 6.17
CA VAL A 394 8.84 -13.89 5.52
C VAL A 394 9.40 -15.23 6.01
N GLU A 395 10.72 -15.33 6.14
CA GLU A 395 11.38 -16.51 6.73
C GLU A 395 10.95 -16.71 8.19
N ASP A 396 10.83 -15.62 8.97
CA ASP A 396 10.33 -15.68 10.34
C ASP A 396 8.88 -16.21 10.38
N LEU A 397 8.00 -15.77 9.47
CA LEU A 397 6.63 -16.28 9.40
C LEU A 397 6.59 -17.80 9.16
N GLU A 398 7.52 -18.34 8.38
CA GLU A 398 7.56 -19.76 8.03
C GLU A 398 8.26 -20.63 9.08
N HIS A 399 9.31 -20.11 9.73
CA HIS A 399 10.23 -20.94 10.50
C HIS A 399 10.37 -20.55 11.97
N LEU A 400 10.04 -19.31 12.35
CA LEU A 400 10.18 -18.85 13.74
C LEU A 400 8.95 -19.25 14.55
N ASP A 401 9.15 -19.95 15.66
CA ASP A 401 8.06 -20.31 16.55
C ASP A 401 7.70 -19.17 17.52
N SER A 402 6.57 -19.34 18.19
CA SER A 402 6.05 -18.38 19.17
C SER A 402 7.01 -18.17 20.35
N ASP A 403 7.82 -19.17 20.71
CA ASP A 403 8.81 -19.04 21.77
C ASP A 403 10.04 -18.23 21.32
N GLY A 404 10.58 -18.49 20.13
CA GLY A 404 11.67 -17.69 19.57
C GLY A 404 11.28 -16.22 19.34
N MET A 405 10.04 -15.97 18.89
CA MET A 405 9.52 -14.60 18.77
C MET A 405 9.38 -13.92 20.14
N SER A 406 8.93 -14.67 21.15
CA SER A 406 8.80 -14.21 22.54
C SER A 406 10.15 -13.80 23.14
N ASP A 407 11.21 -14.56 22.82
CA ASP A 407 12.56 -14.27 23.25
C ASP A 407 13.12 -13.02 22.54
N ARG A 408 12.91 -12.87 21.22
CA ARG A 408 13.29 -11.64 20.49
C ARG A 408 12.60 -10.39 21.06
N LEU A 409 11.29 -10.43 21.27
CA LEU A 409 10.51 -9.30 21.85
C LEU A 409 10.97 -8.90 23.26
N ASN A 410 11.66 -9.78 23.97
CA ASN A 410 12.18 -9.53 25.31
C ASN A 410 13.72 -9.52 25.36
N SER A 411 14.40 -9.41 24.20
CA SER A 411 15.85 -9.37 24.11
C SER A 411 16.41 -8.12 24.82
N ALA A 412 17.59 -8.28 25.42
CA ALA A 412 18.36 -7.16 25.96
C ALA A 412 18.87 -6.24 24.84
N ASP A 413 19.13 -6.80 23.64
CA ASP A 413 19.48 -5.97 22.47
C ASP A 413 18.24 -5.19 22.00
N GLN A 414 18.34 -3.87 22.05
CA GLN A 414 17.29 -2.96 21.61
C GLN A 414 16.90 -3.19 20.14
N MET A 415 17.87 -3.48 19.26
CA MET A 415 17.59 -3.66 17.84
C MET A 415 16.81 -4.95 17.58
N GLU A 416 17.21 -6.04 18.22
CA GLU A 416 16.51 -7.33 18.16
C GLU A 416 15.11 -7.26 18.78
N ARG A 417 14.95 -6.46 19.85
CA ARG A 417 13.68 -6.29 20.57
C ARG A 417 12.64 -5.45 19.83
N VAL A 418 13.05 -4.33 19.24
CA VAL A 418 12.10 -3.39 18.60
C VAL A 418 11.71 -3.86 17.20
N ARG A 419 12.61 -4.58 16.51
CA ARG A 419 12.43 -5.00 15.12
C ARG A 419 11.14 -5.80 14.87
N PRO A 420 10.79 -6.85 15.65
CA PRO A 420 9.57 -7.62 15.38
C PRO A 420 8.28 -6.79 15.42
N ALA A 421 8.17 -5.88 16.39
CA ALA A 421 7.02 -4.99 16.50
C ALA A 421 6.94 -4.02 15.31
N ALA A 422 8.09 -3.49 14.88
CA ALA A 422 8.18 -2.63 13.70
C ALA A 422 7.83 -3.39 12.41
N ASP A 423 8.33 -4.61 12.24
CA ASP A 423 8.11 -5.43 11.06
C ASP A 423 6.62 -5.81 10.92
N MET A 424 5.96 -6.24 12.01
CA MET A 424 4.52 -6.53 12.00
C MET A 424 3.69 -5.29 11.62
N ARG A 425 4.02 -4.11 12.15
CA ARG A 425 3.34 -2.85 11.80
C ARG A 425 3.59 -2.45 10.35
N CYS A 426 4.82 -2.57 9.87
CA CYS A 426 5.19 -2.35 8.47
C CYS A 426 4.42 -3.28 7.54
N PHE A 427 4.36 -4.57 7.86
CA PHE A 427 3.60 -5.55 7.10
C PHE A 427 2.13 -5.18 7.00
N ILE A 428 1.50 -4.85 8.13
CA ILE A 428 0.11 -4.39 8.15
C ILE A 428 -0.08 -3.13 7.27
N SER A 429 0.85 -2.18 7.30
CA SER A 429 0.82 -0.99 6.44
C SER A 429 0.94 -1.35 4.95
N LEU A 430 1.78 -2.33 4.58
CA LEU A 430 1.89 -2.81 3.19
C LEU A 430 0.56 -3.40 2.71
N ILE A 431 -0.06 -4.27 3.50
CA ILE A 431 -1.36 -4.88 3.17
C ILE A 431 -2.43 -3.80 2.99
N ASP A 432 -2.42 -2.76 3.81
CA ASP A 432 -3.31 -1.61 3.63
C ASP A 432 -3.11 -0.89 2.30
N HIS A 433 -1.86 -0.66 1.90
CA HIS A 433 -1.57 0.01 0.65
C HIS A 433 -1.94 -0.83 -0.58
N VAL A 434 -2.04 -2.15 -0.43
CA VAL A 434 -2.54 -3.05 -1.48
C VAL A 434 -4.07 -3.13 -1.48
N THR A 435 -4.71 -3.12 -0.30
CA THR A 435 -6.15 -3.42 -0.15
C THR A 435 -7.05 -2.20 -0.03
N LYS A 436 -6.53 -1.02 0.32
CA LYS A 436 -7.28 0.24 0.45
C LYS A 436 -7.03 1.17 -0.73
N ARG A 437 -7.82 2.24 -0.84
CA ARG A 437 -7.72 3.20 -1.95
C ARG A 437 -6.38 3.94 -1.88
N THR A 438 -5.42 3.48 -2.66
CA THR A 438 -4.07 4.06 -2.76
C THR A 438 -3.65 4.13 -4.23
N ARG A 439 -2.57 4.89 -4.47
CA ARG A 439 -1.95 4.94 -5.80
C ARG A 439 -1.47 3.57 -6.27
N PHE A 440 -0.84 2.78 -5.39
CA PHE A 440 -0.35 1.45 -5.74
C PHE A 440 -1.49 0.49 -6.12
N ARG A 441 -2.58 0.46 -5.33
CA ARG A 441 -3.76 -0.34 -5.66
C ARG A 441 -4.38 0.02 -7.01
N LYS A 442 -4.37 1.30 -7.37
CA LYS A 442 -4.85 1.75 -8.69
C LYS A 442 -4.00 1.20 -9.84
N GLU A 443 -2.68 1.16 -9.68
CA GLU A 443 -1.79 0.54 -10.67
C GLU A 443 -2.03 -0.98 -10.77
N LEU A 444 -2.27 -1.67 -9.65
CA LEU A 444 -2.68 -3.09 -9.67
C LEU A 444 -3.99 -3.31 -10.43
N ARG A 445 -4.97 -2.42 -10.26
CA ARG A 445 -6.22 -2.45 -11.04
C ARG A 445 -5.94 -2.24 -12.54
N LEU A 446 -5.06 -1.30 -12.90
CA LEU A 446 -4.66 -1.10 -14.29
C LEU A 446 -3.98 -2.33 -14.88
N LEU A 447 -3.10 -2.99 -14.14
CA LEU A 447 -2.44 -4.22 -14.58
C LEU A 447 -3.46 -5.34 -14.84
N ARG A 448 -4.44 -5.50 -13.96
CA ARG A 448 -5.52 -6.48 -14.17
C ARG A 448 -6.38 -6.15 -15.39
N ILE A 449 -6.70 -4.87 -15.60
CA ILE A 449 -7.44 -4.43 -16.79
C ILE A 449 -6.59 -4.71 -18.03
N SER A 450 -5.30 -4.38 -18.00
CA SER A 450 -4.34 -4.65 -19.10
C SER A 450 -4.35 -6.11 -19.50
N LYS A 451 -4.25 -7.03 -18.52
CA LYS A 451 -4.30 -8.47 -18.77
C LYS A 451 -5.60 -8.88 -19.48
N GLN A 452 -6.75 -8.40 -19.00
CA GLN A 452 -8.05 -8.69 -19.62
C GLN A 452 -8.20 -8.08 -21.02
N LEU A 453 -7.64 -6.89 -21.25
CA LEU A 453 -7.63 -6.27 -22.58
C LEU A 453 -6.79 -7.10 -23.54
N GLU A 454 -5.57 -7.48 -23.15
CA GLU A 454 -4.69 -8.33 -23.96
C GLU A 454 -5.34 -9.69 -24.29
N GLU A 455 -6.06 -10.30 -23.33
CA GLU A 455 -6.82 -11.53 -23.57
C GLU A 455 -7.87 -11.39 -24.69
N PHE A 456 -8.58 -10.26 -24.79
CA PHE A 456 -9.55 -10.04 -25.89
C PHE A 456 -8.87 -9.98 -27.26
N TYR A 457 -7.71 -9.30 -27.34
CA TYR A 457 -6.95 -9.19 -28.59
C TYR A 457 -6.22 -10.48 -28.98
N GLN A 458 -5.84 -11.31 -28.00
CA GLN A 458 -5.27 -12.63 -28.27
C GLN A 458 -6.35 -13.65 -28.66
N GLY A 459 -7.55 -13.53 -28.10
CA GLY A 459 -8.66 -14.46 -28.33
C GLY A 459 -9.35 -14.32 -29.70
N THR A 460 -9.12 -13.23 -30.44
CA THR A 460 -9.81 -12.94 -31.71
C THR A 460 -8.84 -12.40 -32.77
N THR A 461 -9.02 -12.81 -34.03
CA THR A 461 -8.18 -12.33 -35.14
C THR A 461 -8.66 -10.99 -35.72
N ASP A 462 -9.94 -10.67 -35.55
CA ASP A 462 -10.56 -9.40 -35.91
C ASP A 462 -10.34 -8.33 -34.84
N MET A 463 -9.56 -7.30 -35.20
CA MET A 463 -9.22 -6.18 -34.34
C MET A 463 -10.45 -5.34 -33.96
N LYS A 464 -11.44 -5.21 -34.85
CA LYS A 464 -12.64 -4.41 -34.57
C LYS A 464 -13.54 -5.10 -33.56
N GLU A 465 -13.64 -6.42 -33.67
CA GLU A 465 -14.38 -7.23 -32.69
C GLU A 465 -13.69 -7.19 -31.32
N ALA A 466 -12.37 -7.38 -31.27
CA ALA A 466 -11.59 -7.28 -30.04
C ALA A 466 -11.75 -5.90 -29.37
N ARG A 467 -11.66 -4.81 -30.15
CA ARG A 467 -11.90 -3.45 -29.65
C ARG A 467 -13.31 -3.27 -29.11
N HIS A 468 -14.33 -3.77 -29.80
CA HIS A 468 -15.71 -3.67 -29.34
C HIS A 468 -15.96 -4.45 -28.03
N GLN A 469 -15.35 -5.63 -27.89
CA GLN A 469 -15.39 -6.40 -26.66
C GLN A 469 -14.71 -5.65 -25.50
N ALA A 470 -13.55 -5.05 -25.76
CA ALA A 470 -12.81 -4.25 -24.80
C ALA A 470 -13.55 -2.97 -24.36
N GLU A 471 -14.15 -2.22 -25.28
CA GLU A 471 -14.97 -1.04 -24.97
C GLU A 471 -16.22 -1.42 -24.16
N SER A 472 -16.92 -2.49 -24.57
CA SER A 472 -18.08 -3.03 -23.84
C SER A 472 -17.71 -3.46 -22.42
N PHE A 473 -16.53 -4.05 -22.25
CA PHE A 473 -15.97 -4.41 -20.96
C PHE A 473 -15.74 -3.19 -20.06
N LEU A 474 -15.05 -2.15 -20.58
CA LEU A 474 -14.77 -0.92 -19.83
C LEU A 474 -16.05 -0.18 -19.43
N ASP A 475 -17.06 -0.15 -20.31
CA ASP A 475 -18.33 0.55 -20.06
C ASP A 475 -19.26 -0.19 -19.10
N ARG A 476 -19.34 -1.52 -19.19
CA ARG A 476 -20.38 -2.31 -18.51
C ARG A 476 -19.86 -3.16 -17.35
N ARG A 477 -18.62 -3.65 -17.43
CA ARG A 477 -18.08 -4.62 -16.47
C ARG A 477 -17.07 -4.02 -15.50
N LEU A 478 -16.42 -2.92 -15.84
CA LEU A 478 -15.40 -2.29 -14.98
C LEU A 478 -15.91 -1.99 -13.56
N ARG A 479 -17.11 -1.39 -13.45
CA ARG A 479 -17.75 -1.10 -12.15
C ARG A 479 -18.13 -2.36 -11.36
N ARG A 480 -18.39 -3.47 -12.06
CA ARG A 480 -18.72 -4.74 -11.41
C ARG A 480 -17.45 -5.44 -10.90
N LEU A 481 -16.33 -5.28 -11.59
CA LEU A 481 -15.04 -5.82 -11.16
C LEU A 481 -14.47 -5.07 -9.96
N PHE A 482 -14.68 -3.76 -9.88
CA PHE A 482 -14.23 -2.93 -8.77
C PHE A 482 -15.41 -2.15 -8.16
N PRO A 483 -16.24 -2.78 -7.31
CA PRO A 483 -17.42 -2.15 -6.72
C PRO A 483 -17.10 -0.94 -5.83
N ASP A 484 -15.92 -0.93 -5.23
CA ASP A 484 -15.44 0.08 -4.29
C ASP A 484 -14.69 1.26 -4.96
N MET A 485 -14.70 1.32 -6.29
CA MET A 485 -14.07 2.37 -7.10
C MET A 485 -14.93 3.64 -7.14
N ASN A 486 -14.32 4.81 -6.97
CA ASN A 486 -15.03 6.10 -7.05
C ASN A 486 -15.17 6.59 -8.51
N ALA A 487 -15.97 7.64 -8.74
CA ALA A 487 -16.26 8.11 -10.10
C ALA A 487 -15.04 8.71 -10.82
N GLU A 488 -14.17 9.41 -10.09
CA GLU A 488 -12.96 10.05 -10.61
C GLU A 488 -11.91 9.00 -11.01
N GLU A 489 -11.64 8.04 -10.13
CA GLU A 489 -10.78 6.89 -10.39
C GLU A 489 -11.29 6.08 -11.59
N ALA A 490 -12.60 5.84 -11.68
CA ALA A 490 -13.20 5.13 -12.81
C ALA A 490 -12.98 5.89 -14.13
N ALA A 491 -13.11 7.22 -14.13
CA ALA A 491 -12.86 8.03 -15.32
C ALA A 491 -11.40 7.99 -15.75
N GLU A 492 -10.47 8.11 -14.79
CA GLU A 492 -9.03 8.06 -15.08
C GLU A 492 -8.60 6.66 -15.55
N LEU A 493 -9.05 5.60 -14.88
CA LEU A 493 -8.79 4.22 -15.29
C LEU A 493 -9.32 3.97 -16.69
N LYS A 494 -10.53 4.45 -17.01
CA LYS A 494 -11.10 4.34 -18.36
C LYS A 494 -10.24 5.07 -19.39
N GLN A 495 -9.81 6.30 -19.11
CA GLN A 495 -8.95 7.08 -20.01
C GLN A 495 -7.61 6.37 -20.28
N ARG A 496 -6.93 5.93 -19.21
CA ARG A 496 -5.65 5.19 -19.33
C ARG A 496 -5.85 3.85 -20.06
N SER A 497 -6.96 3.15 -19.81
CA SER A 497 -7.28 1.89 -20.50
C SER A 497 -7.55 2.10 -21.99
N THR A 498 -8.18 3.21 -22.39
CA THR A 498 -8.35 3.54 -23.81
C THR A 498 -7.02 3.78 -24.51
N GLN A 499 -6.11 4.52 -23.87
CA GLN A 499 -4.75 4.70 -24.40
C GLN A 499 -4.00 3.37 -24.53
N MET A 500 -4.19 2.48 -23.56
CA MET A 500 -3.59 1.15 -23.57
C MET A 500 -4.16 0.27 -24.71
N MET A 501 -5.46 0.33 -24.99
CA MET A 501 -6.04 -0.35 -26.16
C MET A 501 -5.37 0.11 -27.45
N ASP A 502 -5.23 1.42 -27.64
CA ASP A 502 -4.58 1.97 -28.84
C ASP A 502 -3.11 1.51 -28.95
N GLN A 503 -2.39 1.40 -27.82
CA GLN A 503 -1.03 0.85 -27.78
C GLN A 503 -0.97 -0.64 -28.12
N ILE A 504 -1.91 -1.45 -27.62
CA ILE A 504 -2.02 -2.88 -27.94
C ILE A 504 -2.29 -3.06 -29.43
N GLU A 505 -3.23 -2.29 -30.00
CA GLU A 505 -3.52 -2.31 -31.44
C GLU A 505 -2.30 -1.95 -32.28
N GLN A 506 -1.57 -0.90 -31.88
CA GLN A 506 -0.35 -0.49 -32.56
C GLN A 506 0.72 -1.59 -32.50
N ARG A 507 0.94 -2.19 -31.33
CA ARG A 507 1.88 -3.31 -31.14
C ARG A 507 1.53 -4.49 -32.04
N ILE A 508 0.27 -4.89 -32.08
CA ILE A 508 -0.21 -5.99 -32.94
C ILE A 508 -0.05 -5.64 -34.42
N HIS A 509 -0.30 -4.39 -34.81
CA HIS A 509 -0.07 -3.94 -36.18
C HIS A 509 1.41 -4.01 -36.56
N ASP A 510 2.30 -3.58 -35.68
CA ASP A 510 3.74 -3.61 -35.91
C ASP A 510 4.28 -5.05 -35.92
N GLU A 511 3.81 -5.94 -35.04
CA GLU A 511 4.12 -7.37 -35.06
C GLU A 511 3.61 -8.06 -36.34
N ARG A 512 2.39 -7.73 -36.81
CA ARG A 512 1.86 -8.25 -38.08
C ARG A 512 2.68 -7.76 -39.27
N LYS A 513 3.11 -6.49 -39.28
CA LYS A 513 3.99 -5.94 -40.32
C LYS A 513 5.36 -6.62 -40.30
N ALA A 514 6.01 -6.69 -39.13
CA ALA A 514 7.29 -7.36 -38.94
C ALA A 514 7.21 -8.85 -39.32
N GLY A 515 6.10 -9.53 -38.99
CA GLY A 515 5.85 -10.91 -39.40
C GLY A 515 5.69 -11.08 -40.92
N VAL A 516 5.07 -10.10 -41.60
CA VAL A 516 4.97 -10.08 -43.06
C VAL A 516 6.33 -9.79 -43.70
N GLU A 517 7.09 -8.85 -43.16
CA GLU A 517 8.45 -8.52 -43.60
C GLU A 517 9.42 -9.68 -43.38
N ALA A 518 9.36 -10.36 -42.24
CA ALA A 518 10.13 -11.56 -41.96
C ALA A 518 9.72 -12.74 -42.86
N LYS A 519 8.44 -12.86 -43.21
CA LYS A 519 7.98 -13.83 -44.23
C LYS A 519 8.49 -13.47 -45.62
N ARG A 520 8.51 -12.19 -46.00
CA ARG A 520 9.10 -11.71 -47.26
C ARG A 520 10.60 -11.98 -47.31
N ALA A 521 11.34 -11.64 -46.25
CA ALA A 521 12.76 -11.93 -46.10
C ALA A 521 13.03 -13.44 -46.16
N LYS A 522 12.23 -14.29 -45.53
CA LYS A 522 12.35 -15.75 -45.66
C LYS A 522 12.05 -16.27 -47.07
N VAL A 523 11.13 -15.64 -47.80
CA VAL A 523 10.84 -15.99 -49.20
C VAL A 523 11.97 -15.52 -50.11
N GLU A 524 12.56 -14.35 -49.85
CA GLU A 524 13.74 -13.82 -50.55
C GLU A 524 14.99 -14.66 -50.25
N ASP A 525 15.22 -15.05 -49.00
CA ASP A 525 16.28 -15.98 -48.59
C ASP A 525 16.08 -17.38 -49.15
N ALA A 526 14.83 -17.88 -49.23
CA ALA A 526 14.54 -19.16 -49.89
C ALA A 526 14.67 -19.09 -51.42
N GLN A 527 14.52 -17.90 -52.02
CA GLN A 527 14.83 -17.65 -53.42
C GLN A 527 16.34 -17.50 -53.66
N ALA A 528 17.09 -16.95 -52.71
CA ALA A 528 18.54 -16.82 -52.73
C ALA A 528 19.28 -18.12 -52.35
N ALA A 529 18.66 -19.00 -51.55
CA ALA A 529 19.19 -20.30 -51.15
C ALA A 529 18.79 -21.46 -52.10
N LYS A 530 18.11 -21.17 -53.22
CA LYS A 530 18.16 -22.08 -54.37
C LYS A 530 19.64 -22.13 -54.80
N PRO A 531 20.24 -23.32 -54.95
CA PRO A 531 21.61 -23.40 -55.40
C PRO A 531 21.70 -22.69 -56.75
N SER A 532 22.59 -21.71 -56.83
CA SER A 532 23.21 -21.30 -58.08
C SER A 532 23.79 -22.55 -58.72
N SER A 533 23.02 -23.19 -59.61
CA SER A 533 23.63 -23.98 -60.66
C SER A 533 24.34 -22.98 -61.55
N GLU A 534 25.65 -22.86 -61.35
CA GLU A 534 26.55 -22.38 -62.38
C GLU A 534 26.18 -23.09 -63.70
N GLY A 535 25.73 -22.29 -64.67
CA GLY A 535 25.36 -22.73 -66.02
C GLY A 535 23.86 -22.67 -66.28
N GLY A 536 23.38 -21.55 -66.85
CA GLY A 536 22.11 -21.60 -67.61
C GLY A 536 21.30 -20.32 -67.80
N ASP A 537 21.64 -19.17 -67.21
CA ASP A 537 20.78 -17.97 -67.31
C ASP A 537 21.25 -16.92 -68.35
N ASP A 538 22.45 -17.05 -68.93
CA ASP A 538 22.91 -16.21 -70.06
C ASP A 538 22.35 -16.68 -71.43
N GLU A 539 21.61 -17.79 -71.47
CA GLU A 539 21.15 -18.41 -72.74
C GLU A 539 19.73 -17.99 -73.17
N MET A 540 18.94 -17.38 -72.25
CA MET A 540 17.55 -16.98 -72.51
C MET A 540 17.32 -15.49 -72.77
N GLU A 541 18.35 -14.64 -72.70
CA GLU A 541 18.25 -13.26 -73.18
C GLU A 541 18.30 -13.23 -74.72
N LEU A 542 17.40 -12.45 -75.34
CA LEU A 542 17.38 -12.25 -76.79
C LEU A 542 18.33 -11.11 -77.15
N SER A 543 19.30 -11.37 -78.03
CA SER A 543 20.15 -10.29 -78.55
C SER A 543 19.36 -9.39 -79.53
N GLU A 544 19.83 -8.16 -79.77
CA GLU A 544 19.19 -7.26 -80.73
C GLU A 544 19.17 -7.82 -82.17
N GLU A 545 20.10 -8.72 -82.49
CA GLU A 545 20.16 -9.43 -83.77
C GLU A 545 19.15 -10.58 -83.83
N GLU A 546 18.93 -11.29 -82.72
CA GLU A 546 17.91 -12.34 -82.58
C GLU A 546 16.49 -11.76 -82.69
N ILE A 547 16.25 -10.56 -82.16
CA ILE A 547 14.95 -9.88 -82.31
C ILE A 547 14.71 -9.48 -83.77
N LYS A 548 15.74 -9.02 -84.49
CA LYS A 548 15.64 -8.63 -85.91
C LYS A 548 15.38 -9.81 -86.84
N SER A 549 15.85 -11.01 -86.51
CA SER A 549 15.57 -12.25 -87.26
C SER A 549 14.23 -12.90 -86.89
N GLY A 550 13.45 -12.27 -86.00
CA GLY A 550 12.09 -12.72 -85.63
C GLY A 550 12.07 -13.74 -84.50
N VAL A 551 13.18 -13.96 -83.79
CA VAL A 551 13.25 -14.85 -82.63
C VAL A 551 12.49 -14.22 -81.46
N GLN A 552 11.64 -15.01 -80.81
CA GLN A 552 10.88 -14.61 -79.63
C GLN A 552 10.87 -15.73 -78.58
N ILE A 553 10.54 -15.39 -77.33
CA ILE A 553 10.41 -16.39 -76.26
C ILE A 553 8.94 -16.80 -76.16
N GLY A 554 8.63 -18.05 -76.51
CA GLY A 554 7.30 -18.65 -76.40
C GLY A 554 7.23 -19.68 -75.28
N ARG A 555 6.09 -19.79 -74.59
CA ARG A 555 5.84 -20.94 -73.69
C ARG A 555 5.40 -22.15 -74.53
N VAL A 556 6.32 -23.09 -74.76
CA VAL A 556 6.10 -24.29 -75.56
C VAL A 556 5.74 -25.46 -74.63
N GLU A 557 4.66 -26.16 -74.96
CA GLU A 557 4.25 -27.38 -74.28
C GLU A 557 5.12 -28.56 -74.74
N MET A 558 5.97 -29.05 -73.84
CA MET A 558 6.94 -30.12 -74.11
C MET A 558 6.85 -31.24 -73.06
N ARG A 559 7.16 -32.48 -73.47
CA ARG A 559 7.30 -33.60 -72.54
C ARG A 559 8.70 -33.60 -71.91
N VAL A 560 8.76 -33.45 -70.59
CA VAL A 560 10.00 -33.48 -69.82
C VAL A 560 9.80 -34.38 -68.60
N ALA A 561 10.73 -35.32 -68.38
CA ALA A 561 10.73 -36.26 -67.25
C ALA A 561 9.38 -36.99 -67.04
N GLY A 562 8.78 -37.48 -68.14
CA GLY A 562 7.54 -38.28 -68.09
C GLY A 562 6.24 -37.48 -67.99
N GLY A 563 6.29 -36.16 -67.81
CA GLY A 563 5.11 -35.28 -67.78
C GLY A 563 5.13 -34.22 -68.88
N THR A 564 3.96 -33.67 -69.21
CA THR A 564 3.86 -32.51 -70.11
C THR A 564 3.98 -31.23 -69.29
N ARG A 565 4.94 -30.36 -69.62
CA ARG A 565 5.16 -29.06 -68.97
C ARG A 565 5.25 -27.95 -70.02
N ARG A 566 4.82 -26.75 -69.63
CA ARG A 566 4.95 -25.53 -70.45
C ARG A 566 6.24 -24.83 -70.07
N ILE A 567 7.18 -24.75 -70.99
CA ILE A 567 8.54 -24.26 -70.73
C ILE A 567 8.79 -23.04 -71.64
N PRO A 568 9.29 -21.91 -71.09
CA PRO A 568 9.74 -20.79 -71.93
C PRO A 568 10.89 -21.26 -72.82
N THR A 569 10.77 -21.10 -74.13
CA THR A 569 11.74 -21.57 -75.13
C THR A 569 11.88 -20.52 -76.23
N LYS A 570 13.08 -20.32 -76.77
CA LYS A 570 13.30 -19.48 -77.96
C LYS A 570 12.64 -20.15 -79.18
N ILE A 571 11.87 -19.39 -79.92
CA ILE A 571 11.16 -19.84 -81.12
C ILE A 571 11.42 -18.85 -82.25
N MET A 572 11.54 -19.34 -83.47
CA MET A 572 11.87 -18.52 -84.64
C MET A 572 11.02 -18.95 -85.86
N PRO A 573 10.81 -18.07 -86.84
CA PRO A 573 10.31 -18.48 -88.15
C PRO A 573 11.30 -19.45 -88.81
N ASP A 574 10.81 -20.43 -89.55
CA ASP A 574 11.70 -21.34 -90.28
C ASP A 574 12.43 -20.57 -91.40
N PRO A 575 13.78 -20.68 -91.51
CA PRO A 575 14.54 -20.04 -92.57
C PRO A 575 14.09 -20.43 -94.00
N ASP A 576 13.55 -21.63 -94.18
CA ASP A 576 13.11 -22.16 -95.47
C ASP A 576 11.60 -21.91 -95.74
N ASP A 577 10.80 -21.62 -94.70
CA ASP A 577 9.36 -21.37 -94.79
C ASP A 577 8.88 -20.43 -93.66
N ALA A 578 8.88 -19.12 -93.93
CA ALA A 578 8.59 -18.08 -92.95
C ALA A 578 7.17 -18.10 -92.37
N GLU A 579 6.24 -18.87 -92.94
CA GLU A 579 4.88 -19.04 -92.38
C GLU A 579 4.83 -20.05 -91.22
N LYS A 580 5.90 -20.86 -91.04
CA LYS A 580 6.01 -21.86 -89.97
C LYS A 580 6.95 -21.38 -88.88
N MET A 581 6.58 -21.71 -87.64
CA MET A 581 7.41 -21.44 -86.47
C MET A 581 8.07 -22.73 -86.01
N CYS A 582 9.33 -22.65 -85.60
CA CYS A 582 10.08 -23.77 -85.05
C CYS A 582 10.77 -23.40 -83.74
N VAL A 583 11.12 -24.42 -82.96
CA VAL A 583 11.97 -24.23 -81.78
C VAL A 583 13.36 -23.84 -82.25
N ALA A 584 13.92 -22.80 -81.64
CA ALA A 584 15.25 -22.31 -81.96
C ALA A 584 16.28 -22.85 -80.95
N SER A 585 17.49 -23.15 -81.41
CA SER A 585 18.64 -23.53 -80.59
C SER A 585 19.87 -22.75 -81.05
N ARG A 586 20.74 -22.39 -80.13
CA ARG A 586 22.05 -21.81 -80.49
C ARG A 586 22.97 -22.94 -80.96
N ASP A 587 23.62 -22.75 -82.10
CA ASP A 587 24.66 -23.66 -82.58
C ASP A 587 25.92 -23.44 -81.73
N PRO A 588 26.45 -24.48 -81.05
CA PRO A 588 27.61 -24.35 -80.16
C PRO A 588 28.90 -23.95 -80.87
N ASP A 589 29.04 -24.19 -82.18
CA ASP A 589 30.28 -23.90 -82.92
C ASP A 589 30.29 -22.49 -83.53
N THR A 590 29.13 -21.96 -83.91
CA THR A 590 29.00 -20.66 -84.60
C THR A 590 28.35 -19.57 -83.73
N GLY A 591 27.65 -19.94 -82.67
CA GLY A 591 26.90 -19.02 -81.81
C GLY A 591 25.63 -18.47 -82.46
N GLU A 592 25.31 -18.84 -83.70
CA GLU A 592 24.12 -18.41 -84.42
C GLU A 592 22.89 -19.21 -84.00
N VAL A 593 21.71 -18.58 -84.04
CA VAL A 593 20.43 -19.22 -83.70
C VAL A 593 19.89 -19.95 -84.93
N THR A 594 19.76 -21.27 -84.82
CA THR A 594 19.29 -22.15 -85.89
C THR A 594 18.09 -23.00 -85.45
N PRO A 595 17.29 -23.56 -86.38
CA PRO A 595 16.19 -24.44 -86.03
C PRO A 595 16.66 -25.68 -85.26
N ALA A 596 16.09 -25.89 -84.07
CA ALA A 596 16.39 -27.04 -83.24
C ALA A 596 15.90 -28.32 -83.93
N LYS A 597 16.82 -29.28 -84.10
CA LYS A 597 16.51 -30.57 -84.73
C LYS A 597 16.40 -31.68 -83.69
N ARG A 598 15.40 -32.56 -83.84
CA ARG A 598 15.26 -33.79 -83.04
C ARG A 598 15.26 -34.99 -83.97
N ARG A 599 16.26 -35.88 -83.83
CA ARG A 599 16.48 -37.03 -84.73
C ARG A 599 16.57 -36.63 -86.21
N GLY A 600 17.19 -35.47 -86.50
CA GLY A 600 17.43 -34.97 -87.86
C GLY A 600 16.32 -34.10 -88.46
N ALA A 601 15.13 -34.04 -87.86
CA ALA A 601 14.01 -33.22 -88.34
C ALA A 601 13.85 -31.93 -87.51
N VAL A 602 13.46 -30.83 -88.16
CA VAL A 602 13.16 -29.53 -87.51
C VAL A 602 11.92 -29.66 -86.63
N ARG A 603 11.95 -29.04 -85.45
CA ARG A 603 10.87 -29.09 -84.47
C ARG A 603 9.88 -27.95 -84.70
N TYR A 604 8.88 -28.19 -85.54
CA TYR A 604 7.81 -27.23 -85.79
C TYR A 604 6.85 -27.09 -84.60
N ILE A 605 6.32 -25.88 -84.44
CA ILE A 605 5.39 -25.54 -83.38
C ILE A 605 4.22 -24.73 -83.93
N GLU A 606 3.06 -24.92 -83.32
CA GLU A 606 1.83 -24.23 -83.66
C GLU A 606 1.27 -23.50 -82.44
N LYS A 607 0.70 -22.32 -82.67
CA LYS A 607 0.05 -21.54 -81.62
C LYS A 607 -1.35 -22.09 -81.37
N THR A 608 -1.62 -22.49 -80.13
CA THR A 608 -2.94 -22.98 -79.73
C THR A 608 -3.91 -21.82 -79.50
N ARG A 609 -5.21 -22.12 -79.48
CA ARG A 609 -6.28 -21.13 -79.23
C ARG A 609 -6.13 -20.41 -77.89
N ASP A 610 -5.48 -21.06 -76.93
CA ASP A 610 -5.23 -20.54 -75.58
C ASP A 610 -3.95 -19.68 -75.50
N GLY A 611 -3.32 -19.39 -76.65
CA GLY A 611 -2.20 -18.45 -76.77
C GLY A 611 -0.81 -19.02 -76.45
N PHE A 612 -0.68 -20.30 -76.14
CA PHE A 612 0.61 -20.99 -75.94
C PHE A 612 1.03 -21.80 -77.18
N TRP A 613 2.27 -22.26 -77.22
CA TRP A 613 2.82 -23.01 -78.36
C TRP A 613 2.87 -24.50 -78.05
N ARG A 614 2.64 -25.36 -79.04
CA ARG A 614 2.81 -26.82 -78.91
C ARG A 614 3.55 -27.38 -80.11
N GLU A 615 4.26 -28.48 -79.93
CA GLU A 615 4.92 -29.19 -81.04
C GLU A 615 3.84 -29.67 -82.04
N GLY A 616 3.92 -29.15 -83.27
CA GLY A 616 3.13 -29.58 -84.42
C GLY A 616 3.65 -30.94 -84.89
N ARG A 617 2.76 -31.81 -85.38
CA ARG A 617 3.15 -33.16 -85.81
C ARG A 617 3.81 -33.16 -87.17
#